data_AF-A0A1C5L6Z2-F1
#
_entry.id   AF-A0A1C5L6Z2-F1
#
_cell.length_a   1.000
_cell.length_b   1.000
_cell.length_c   1.000
_cell.angle_alpha   90.00
_cell.angle_beta   90.00
_cell.angle_gamma   90.00
#
_symmetry.space_group_name_H-M   'P 1'
#
loop_
_entity.id
_entity.type
_entity.pdbx_description
1 polymer ?
#
loop_
_entity_poly.entity_id
_entity_poly.type
_entity_poly.pdbx_seq_one_letter_code
_entity_poly.pdbx_strand_id
1 'polypeptide(L)'
;MEETMIRPGYTTTTETDGTPADYSAIEAAVNAHNQNAQPGEAYWGIRLCGAEYEVYEYGEVPQPPTQEELLEQLKLYKETKIKESKIYLSEYLASHPIQ
;
A
#
# COMPACT_ATOMS: atom_id res chain seq x y z
N MET A 1 -29.11 -15.30 13.64
CA MET A 1 -28.68 -13.93 13.28
C MET A 1 -28.17 -14.02 11.87
N GLU A 2 -28.74 -13.28 10.93
CA GLU A 2 -28.09 -13.06 9.63
C GLU A 2 -26.82 -12.28 9.92
N GLU A 3 -25.65 -12.90 9.70
CA GLU A 3 -24.39 -12.18 9.67
C GLU A 3 -24.46 -11.24 8.46
N THR A 4 -24.66 -9.94 8.72
CA THR A 4 -24.56 -8.92 7.68
C THR A 4 -23.14 -8.97 7.12
N MET A 5 -23.00 -9.51 5.90
CA MET A 5 -21.72 -9.65 5.22
C MET A 5 -21.27 -8.27 4.72
N ILE A 6 -20.44 -7.60 5.52
CA ILE A 6 -19.82 -6.31 5.17
C ILE A 6 -18.73 -6.58 4.12
N ARG A 7 -18.94 -6.08 2.90
CA ARG A 7 -18.07 -6.21 1.72
C ARG A 7 -18.36 -5.09 0.72
N PRO A 8 -17.57 -4.92 -0.36
CA PRO A 8 -17.84 -3.90 -1.37
C PRO A 8 -19.30 -3.93 -1.87
N GLY A 9 -19.92 -2.75 -1.93
CA GLY A 9 -21.35 -2.58 -2.20
C GLY A 9 -22.24 -2.60 -0.95
N TYR A 10 -21.68 -2.82 0.24
CA TYR A 10 -22.39 -2.63 1.51
C TYR A 10 -22.56 -1.13 1.78
N THR A 11 -23.80 -0.71 2.06
CA THR A 11 -24.15 0.66 2.43
C THR A 11 -25.00 0.66 3.70
N THR A 12 -24.76 1.63 4.58
CA THR A 12 -25.60 1.85 5.77
C THR A 12 -25.67 3.33 6.11
N THR A 13 -26.82 3.80 6.60
CA THR A 13 -27.00 5.19 7.04
C THR A 13 -26.13 5.47 8.26
N THR A 14 -25.52 6.66 8.35
CA THR A 14 -24.68 7.05 9.49
C THR A 14 -25.46 7.24 10.78
N GLU A 15 -26.76 7.50 10.66
CA GLU A 15 -27.70 7.66 11.75
C GLU A 15 -29.09 7.17 11.31
N THR A 16 -29.77 6.45 12.19
CA THR A 16 -31.16 6.03 12.01
C THR A 16 -31.92 6.38 13.29
N ASP A 17 -32.94 7.24 13.18
CA ASP A 17 -33.78 7.67 14.31
C ASP A 17 -32.98 8.20 15.52
N GLY A 18 -31.92 8.97 15.29
CA GLY A 18 -31.06 9.51 16.37
C GLY A 18 -30.01 8.53 16.90
N THR A 19 -29.95 7.30 16.37
CA THR A 19 -28.96 6.29 16.75
C THR A 19 -27.84 6.25 15.71
N PRO A 20 -26.58 6.53 16.07
CA PRO A 20 -25.47 6.47 15.13
C PRO A 20 -25.21 5.02 14.71
N ALA A 21 -24.82 4.82 13.46
CA ALA A 21 -24.41 3.51 12.97
C ALA A 21 -23.11 3.04 13.60
N ASP A 22 -22.97 1.72 13.72
CA ASP A 22 -21.78 1.08 14.24
C ASP A 22 -20.66 1.06 13.18
N TYR A 23 -20.01 2.22 13.03
CA TYR A 23 -18.83 2.34 12.17
C TYR A 23 -17.71 1.37 12.58
N SER A 24 -17.58 1.07 13.87
CA SER A 24 -16.53 0.18 14.39
C SER A 24 -16.67 -1.24 13.82
N ALA A 25 -17.90 -1.73 13.62
CA ALA A 25 -18.14 -3.00 12.96
C ALA A 25 -17.71 -3.00 11.48
N ILE A 26 -17.96 -1.90 10.77
CA ILE A 26 -17.55 -1.72 9.37
C ILE A 26 -16.02 -1.67 9.26
N GLU A 27 -15.39 -0.87 10.11
CA GLU A 27 -13.93 -0.75 10.19
C GLU A 27 -13.27 -2.08 10.53
N ALA A 28 -13.79 -2.82 11.51
CA ALA A 28 -13.25 -4.12 11.90
C ALA A 28 -13.30 -5.13 10.75
N ALA A 29 -14.41 -5.19 10.00
CA ALA A 29 -14.55 -6.07 8.85
C ALA A 29 -13.59 -5.69 7.71
N VAL A 30 -13.52 -4.40 7.37
CA VAL A 30 -12.62 -3.90 6.32
C VAL A 30 -11.15 -4.12 6.67
N ASN A 31 -10.77 -3.88 7.93
CA ASN A 31 -9.41 -4.11 8.38
C ASN A 31 -9.06 -5.61 8.41
N ALA A 32 -9.99 -6.48 8.85
CA ALA A 32 -9.79 -7.91 8.82
C ALA A 32 -9.60 -8.45 7.39
N HIS A 33 -10.36 -7.94 6.42
CA HIS A 33 -10.14 -8.25 5.00
C HIS A 33 -8.76 -7.78 4.54
N ASN A 34 -8.44 -6.50 4.73
CA ASN A 34 -7.19 -5.89 4.25
C ASN A 34 -5.93 -6.51 4.86
N GLN A 35 -5.99 -7.01 6.11
CA GLN A 35 -4.88 -7.72 6.74
C GLN A 35 -4.60 -9.10 6.13
N ASN A 36 -5.61 -9.73 5.53
CA ASN A 36 -5.50 -11.05 4.92
C ASN A 36 -5.49 -11.02 3.38
N ALA A 37 -5.69 -9.84 2.79
CA ALA A 37 -5.72 -9.65 1.35
C ALA A 37 -4.39 -10.07 0.72
N GLN A 38 -4.49 -10.90 -0.33
CA GLN A 38 -3.34 -11.43 -1.05
C GLN A 38 -2.90 -10.46 -2.15
N PRO A 39 -1.63 -10.50 -2.59
CA PRO A 39 -1.16 -9.73 -3.74
C PRO A 39 -2.07 -9.87 -4.97
N GLY A 40 -2.52 -8.74 -5.53
CA GLY A 40 -3.47 -8.68 -6.64
C GLY A 40 -4.96 -8.71 -6.23
N GLU A 41 -5.28 -8.95 -4.95
CA GLU A 41 -6.65 -8.73 -4.47
C GLU A 41 -6.91 -7.25 -4.18
N ALA A 42 -8.18 -6.85 -4.22
CA ALA A 42 -8.57 -5.49 -3.89
C ALA A 42 -8.52 -5.24 -2.39
N TYR A 43 -7.92 -4.12 -1.98
CA TYR A 43 -8.20 -3.57 -0.65
C TYR A 43 -9.64 -3.08 -0.61
N TRP A 44 -10.23 -3.06 0.58
CA TRP A 44 -11.50 -2.42 0.83
C TRP A 44 -11.28 -1.07 1.51
N GLY A 45 -12.07 -0.09 1.10
CA GLY A 45 -12.14 1.22 1.73
C GLY A 45 -13.54 1.48 2.26
N ILE A 46 -13.64 2.42 3.20
CA ILE A 46 -14.91 2.98 3.66
C ILE A 46 -14.95 4.43 3.21
N ARG A 47 -16.05 4.84 2.58
CA ARG A 47 -16.28 6.25 2.25
C ARG A 47 -17.60 6.71 2.83
N LEU A 48 -17.68 8.01 3.09
CA LEU A 48 -18.91 8.68 3.48
C LEU A 48 -19.53 9.33 2.23
N CYS A 49 -20.68 8.84 1.81
CA CYS A 49 -21.47 9.35 0.70
C CYS A 49 -22.75 10.00 1.23
N GLY A 50 -22.67 11.30 1.55
CA GLY A 50 -23.78 12.01 2.19
C GLY A 50 -23.97 11.54 3.63
N ALA A 51 -25.10 10.91 3.91
CA ALA A 51 -25.44 10.35 5.23
C ALA A 51 -25.31 8.82 5.26
N GLU A 52 -24.52 8.23 4.36
CA GLU A 52 -24.30 6.79 4.29
C GLU A 52 -22.81 6.44 4.28
N TYR A 53 -22.44 5.42 5.06
CA TYR A 53 -21.18 4.71 4.90
C TYR A 53 -21.31 3.69 3.79
N GLU A 54 -20.33 3.67 2.88
CA GLU A 54 -20.24 2.69 1.81
C GLU A 54 -18.87 2.01 1.85
N VAL A 55 -18.88 0.69 1.75
CA VAL A 55 -17.68 -0.12 1.54
C VAL A 55 -17.46 -0.30 0.05
N TYR A 56 -16.24 -0.04 -0.43
CA TYR A 56 -15.88 -0.08 -1.84
C TYR A 56 -14.49 -0.67 -2.04
N GLU A 57 -14.15 -1.06 -3.27
CA GLU A 57 -12.81 -1.52 -3.64
C GLU A 57 -11.84 -0.33 -3.77
N TYR A 58 -10.71 -0.38 -3.06
CA TYR A 58 -9.72 0.69 -2.97
C TYR A 58 -8.35 0.21 -3.51
N GLY A 59 -8.26 0.03 -4.82
CA GLY A 59 -7.03 -0.44 -5.46
C GLY A 59 -6.63 -1.86 -5.03
N GLU A 60 -5.44 -2.29 -5.45
CA GLU A 60 -4.98 -3.67 -5.28
C GLU A 60 -3.78 -3.77 -4.33
N VAL A 61 -3.69 -4.90 -3.63
CA VAL A 61 -2.49 -5.28 -2.87
C VAL A 61 -1.32 -5.39 -3.84
N PRO A 62 -0.21 -4.65 -3.63
CA PRO A 62 0.90 -4.66 -4.56
C PRO A 62 1.51 -6.06 -4.67
N GLN A 63 1.88 -6.43 -5.90
CA GLN A 63 2.63 -7.66 -6.12
C GLN A 63 4.06 -7.51 -5.60
N PRO A 64 4.60 -8.53 -4.90
CA PRO A 64 6.01 -8.53 -4.57
C PRO A 64 6.82 -8.52 -5.88
N PRO A 65 7.97 -7.82 -5.91
CA PRO A 65 8.82 -7.81 -7.09
C PRO A 65 9.20 -9.24 -7.51
N THR A 66 9.23 -9.47 -8.81
CA THR A 66 9.70 -10.73 -9.37
C THR A 66 11.20 -10.90 -9.13
N GLN A 67 11.69 -12.14 -9.23
CA GLN A 67 13.12 -12.41 -9.11
C GLN A 67 13.96 -11.66 -10.15
N GLU A 68 13.44 -11.50 -11.37
CA GLU A 68 14.11 -10.76 -12.44
C GLU A 68 14.23 -9.27 -12.09
N GLU A 69 13.15 -8.64 -11.65
CA GLU A 69 13.15 -7.24 -11.20
C GLU A 69 14.10 -7.02 -10.01
N LEU A 70 14.16 -7.98 -9.08
CA LEU A 70 15.12 -7.94 -7.97
C LEU A 70 16.57 -8.01 -8.46
N LEU A 71 16.85 -8.84 -9.46
CA LEU A 71 18.20 -8.96 -10.05
C LEU A 71 18.58 -7.69 -10.82
N GLU A 72 17.65 -7.09 -11.55
CA GLU A 72 17.87 -5.80 -12.22
C GLU A 72 18.13 -4.68 -11.22
N GLN A 73 17.35 -4.59 -10.15
CA GLN A 73 17.59 -3.63 -9.06
C GLN A 73 18.98 -3.82 -8.43
N LEU A 74 19.39 -5.07 -8.20
CA LEU A 74 20.72 -5.37 -7.65
C LEU A 74 21.83 -4.97 -8.62
N LYS A 75 21.64 -5.18 -9.92
CA LYS A 75 22.61 -4.77 -10.94
C LYS A 75 22.72 -3.26 -11.00
N LEU A 76 21.60 -2.54 -11.06
CA LEU A 76 21.56 -1.08 -11.05
C LEU A 76 22.22 -0.50 -9.80
N TYR A 77 21.95 -1.09 -8.64
CA TYR A 77 22.58 -0.71 -7.37
C TYR A 77 24.11 -0.84 -7.44
N LYS A 78 24.61 -1.98 -7.92
CA LYS A 78 26.06 -2.22 -8.08
C LYS A 78 26.70 -1.23 -9.04
N GLU A 79 26.09 -1.00 -10.20
CA GLU A 79 26.60 -0.06 -11.19
C GLU A 79 26.65 1.38 -10.66
N THR A 80 25.61 1.79 -9.93
CA THR A 80 25.55 3.10 -9.28
C THR A 80 26.65 3.25 -8.24
N LYS A 81 26.86 2.24 -7.38
CA LYS A 81 27.94 2.26 -6.37
C LYS A 81 29.33 2.29 -6.99
N ILE A 82 29.55 1.58 -8.08
CA ILE A 82 30.81 1.64 -8.83
C ILE A 82 31.03 3.04 -9.40
N LYS A 83 29.98 3.65 -9.96
CA LYS A 83 30.06 5.01 -10.52
C LYS A 83 30.37 6.04 -9.44
N GLU A 84 29.68 5.98 -8.31
CA GLU A 84 29.94 6.85 -7.15
C GLU A 84 31.39 6.70 -6.65
N SER A 85 31.88 5.47 -6.51
CA SER A 85 33.26 5.22 -6.08
C SER A 85 34.30 5.76 -7.06
N LYS A 86 34.05 5.64 -8.37
CA LYS A 86 34.94 6.21 -9.40
C LYS A 86 34.99 7.73 -9.36
N ILE A 87 33.85 8.38 -9.15
CA ILE A 87 33.77 9.83 -8.99
C ILE A 87 34.57 10.26 -7.76
N TYR A 88 34.30 9.64 -6.62
CA TYR A 88 34.99 9.93 -5.36
C TYR A 88 36.51 9.75 -5.47
N LEU A 89 36.96 8.65 -6.10
CA LEU A 89 38.38 8.41 -6.29
C LEU A 89 39.01 9.46 -7.21
N SER A 90 38.29 9.87 -8.26
CA SER A 90 38.78 10.89 -9.20
C SER A 90 38.92 12.25 -8.52
N GLU A 91 37.95 12.64 -7.68
CA GLU A 91 38.03 13.85 -6.84
C GLU A 91 39.18 13.80 -5.84
N TYR A 92 39.41 12.62 -5.23
CA TYR A 92 40.51 12.41 -4.30
C TYR A 92 41.87 12.59 -4.98
N LEU A 93 42.07 11.97 -6.14
CA LEU A 93 43.32 12.05 -6.91
C LEU A 93 43.56 13.45 -7.48
N ALA A 94 42.51 14.16 -7.87
CA ALA A 94 42.61 15.57 -8.27
C ALA A 94 43.09 16.47 -7.12
N SER A 95 42.71 16.13 -5.88
CA SER A 95 43.11 16.87 -4.67
C SER A 95 44.44 16.41 -4.08
N HIS A 96 44.91 15.21 -4.43
CA HIS A 96 46.17 14.60 -3.96
C HIS A 96 46.97 14.07 -5.16
N PRO A 97 47.57 14.96 -5.96
CA PRO A 97 48.31 14.56 -7.15
C PRO A 97 49.48 13.65 -6.76
N ILE A 98 49.60 12.53 -7.46
CA ILE A 98 50.71 11.59 -7.29
C ILE A 98 51.97 12.25 -7.86
N GLN A 99 53.01 12.38 -7.04
CA GLN A 99 54.32 12.93 -7.41
C GLN A 99 55.11 11.98 -8.31
#